data_AF-A0A945BFZ0-F1
#
_entry.id   AF-A0A945BFZ0-F1
#
_cell.length_a   1.000
_cell.length_b   1.000
_cell.length_c   1.000
_cell.angle_alpha   90.00
_cell.angle_beta   90.00
_cell.angle_gamma   90.00
#
_symmetry.space_group_name_H-M   'P 1'
#
loop_
_entity.id
_entity.type
_entity.pdbx_description
1 polymer ?
#
loop_
_entity_poly.entity_id
_entity_poly.type
_entity_poly.pdbx_seq_one_letter_code
_entity_poly.pdbx_strand_id
1 'polypeptide(L)'
;MDPLIILLIGMAVVISGVLWLRLHAFVALIVGALVVGVLAIPGAIEQSVMNDKRIEKDIRKQATNRLGQGDPNLTNLVQELHETQAKHTAAQSVISRVTGAFGKACGSLGILIAMAAIIGKCLLESGGAERIIRSALGLLGVKRAPMVFTGSGFLLGTPVFFDTVFYLMIPLGKALAMRFRENYGLYIMTIVAGATMAHSLVPPTPGPLFVAVQLDVDLGLMIMMGLVVGSVACATGYVYAKFVNGHDKWRVPLRDSADSPLAKLEEIAQRDNKSLPPLGLSLLPVLLPIVLIAGNTILQKLIADPPAGLASFLSLVGDKNIALIISAAVALGLLALQKRGDKQVLFDSVQAALASGGVVILITAAGASFGAMLQQTNIAARIGGLAADFEITGLLVLPLAFFVTAVVRTAQGSATVSMITSVGIFAGM
;
A
#
# COMPACT_ATOMS: atom_id res chain seq x y z
N MET A 1 -31.78 10.24 -2.35
CA MET A 1 -30.76 11.07 -3.01
C MET A 1 -29.97 10.19 -3.96
N ASP A 2 -29.54 10.71 -5.12
CA ASP A 2 -28.74 9.92 -6.06
C ASP A 2 -27.39 9.54 -5.41
N PRO A 3 -26.92 8.28 -5.54
CA PRO A 3 -25.66 7.84 -4.96
C PRO A 3 -24.45 8.70 -5.36
N LEU A 4 -24.42 9.26 -6.58
CA LEU A 4 -23.36 10.14 -7.05
C LEU A 4 -23.32 11.46 -6.27
N ILE A 5 -24.49 11.98 -5.88
CA ILE A 5 -24.56 13.19 -5.04
C ILE A 5 -24.00 12.88 -3.66
N ILE A 6 -24.31 11.71 -3.09
CA ILE A 6 -23.77 11.30 -1.79
C ILE A 6 -22.25 11.12 -1.86
N LEU A 7 -21.73 10.53 -2.95
CA LEU A 7 -20.29 10.44 -3.21
C LEU A 7 -19.64 11.82 -3.27
N LEU A 8 -20.22 12.76 -4.02
CA LEU A 8 -19.69 14.13 -4.14
C LEU A 8 -19.69 14.86 -2.79
N ILE A 9 -20.75 14.71 -1.98
CA ILE A 9 -20.80 15.28 -0.63
C ILE A 9 -19.72 14.66 0.25
N GLY A 10 -19.60 13.33 0.27
CA GLY A 10 -18.58 12.63 1.04
C GLY A 10 -17.17 13.05 0.65
N MET A 11 -16.89 13.13 -0.66
CA MET A 11 -15.61 13.62 -1.17
C MET A 11 -15.36 15.08 -0.80
N ALA A 12 -16.36 15.96 -0.94
CA ALA A 12 -16.23 17.36 -0.56
C ALA A 12 -15.90 17.51 0.92
N VAL A 13 -16.51 16.71 1.80
CA VAL A 13 -16.21 16.69 3.24
C VAL A 13 -14.78 16.23 3.51
N VAL A 14 -14.31 15.15 2.87
CA VAL A 14 -12.94 14.66 3.06
C VAL A 14 -11.92 15.68 2.54
N ILE A 15 -12.14 16.23 1.35
CA ILE A 15 -11.24 17.21 0.71
C ILE A 15 -11.21 18.52 1.51
N SER A 16 -12.37 19.07 1.88
CA SER A 16 -12.44 20.30 2.67
C SER A 16 -11.84 20.11 4.07
N GLY A 17 -12.05 18.94 4.69
CA GLY A 17 -11.41 18.56 5.94
C GLY A 17 -9.88 18.59 5.85
N VAL A 18 -9.30 17.95 4.82
CA VAL A 18 -7.84 17.85 4.67
C VAL A 18 -7.21 19.18 4.21
N LEU A 19 -7.77 19.83 3.18
CA LEU A 19 -7.14 21.01 2.57
C LEU A 19 -7.48 22.31 3.28
N TRP A 20 -8.75 22.51 3.64
CA TRP A 20 -9.21 23.81 4.15
C TRP A 20 -9.12 23.90 5.67
N LEU A 21 -9.63 22.88 6.35
CA LEU A 21 -9.58 22.79 7.82
C LEU A 21 -8.25 22.24 8.36
N ARG A 22 -7.35 21.78 7.47
CA ARG A 22 -6.06 21.16 7.81
C ARG A 22 -6.19 20.01 8.82
N LEU A 23 -7.30 19.27 8.76
CA LEU A 23 -7.52 18.11 9.60
C LEU A 23 -6.59 16.98 9.18
N HIS A 24 -6.16 16.17 10.15
CA HIS A 24 -5.45 14.94 9.86
C HIS A 24 -6.35 14.00 9.03
N ALA A 25 -5.77 13.29 8.05
CA ALA A 25 -6.52 12.45 7.11
C ALA A 25 -7.45 11.44 7.79
N PHE A 26 -7.02 10.88 8.92
CA PHE A 26 -7.85 10.01 9.78
C PHE A 26 -9.19 10.67 10.16
N VAL A 27 -9.15 11.90 10.69
CA VAL A 27 -10.34 12.61 11.15
C VAL A 27 -11.25 12.93 9.97
N ALA A 28 -10.68 13.44 8.87
CA ALA A 28 -11.44 13.76 7.67
C ALA A 28 -12.17 12.54 7.08
N LEU A 29 -11.53 11.37 7.08
CA LEU A 29 -12.12 10.11 6.60
C LEU A 29 -13.23 9.60 7.52
N ILE A 30 -13.06 9.68 8.84
CA ILE A 30 -14.11 9.29 9.79
C ILE A 30 -15.33 10.21 9.67
N VAL A 31 -15.12 11.54 9.58
CA VAL A 31 -16.21 12.50 9.39
C VAL A 31 -16.91 12.23 8.05
N GLY A 32 -16.15 12.02 6.97
CA GLY A 32 -16.69 11.62 5.68
C GLY A 32 -17.52 10.34 5.76
N ALA A 33 -17.05 9.33 6.49
CA ALA A 33 -17.76 8.06 6.67
C ALA A 33 -19.09 8.27 7.42
N LEU A 34 -19.09 9.08 8.48
CA LEU A 34 -20.31 9.40 9.22
C LEU A 34 -21.31 10.17 8.35
N VAL A 35 -20.87 11.18 7.59
CA VAL A 35 -21.74 11.95 6.70
C VAL A 35 -22.36 11.04 5.63
N VAL A 36 -21.55 10.24 4.92
CA VAL A 36 -22.05 9.30 3.91
C VAL A 36 -22.98 8.26 4.53
N GLY A 37 -22.63 7.74 5.71
CA GLY A 37 -23.42 6.75 6.43
C GLY A 37 -24.79 7.27 6.86
N VAL A 38 -24.90 8.55 7.23
CA VAL A 38 -26.18 9.23 7.53
C VAL A 38 -27.02 9.44 6.26
N LEU A 39 -26.38 9.73 5.14
CA LEU A 39 -27.05 9.95 3.85
C LEU A 39 -27.51 8.64 3.18
N ALA A 40 -26.99 7.49 3.61
CA ALA A 40 -27.35 6.17 3.09
C ALA A 40 -28.75 5.74 3.57
N ILE A 41 -29.65 5.44 2.64
CA ILE A 41 -31.05 5.06 2.92
C ILE A 41 -31.14 3.55 3.14
N PRO A 42 -31.98 3.03 4.07
CA PRO A 42 -32.14 1.60 4.34
C PRO A 42 -32.28 0.71 3.10
N GLY A 43 -33.14 1.08 2.14
CA GLY A 43 -33.32 0.30 0.91
C GLY A 43 -32.08 0.26 0.01
N ALA A 44 -31.26 1.32 -0.01
CA ALA A 44 -29.99 1.31 -0.74
C ALA A 44 -28.94 0.44 -0.05
N ILE A 45 -28.95 0.40 1.28
CA ILE A 45 -28.07 -0.47 2.09
C ILE A 45 -28.41 -1.93 1.82
N GLU A 46 -29.70 -2.29 1.85
CA GLU A 46 -30.15 -3.65 1.56
C GLU A 46 -29.75 -4.08 0.14
N GLN A 47 -30.02 -3.26 -0.86
CA GLN A 47 -29.62 -3.53 -2.25
C GLN A 47 -28.10 -3.66 -2.40
N SER A 48 -27.33 -2.79 -1.72
CA SER A 48 -25.88 -2.87 -1.75
C SER A 48 -25.37 -4.19 -1.16
N VAL A 49 -25.98 -4.68 -0.06
CA VAL A 49 -25.59 -5.96 0.54
C VAL A 49 -25.93 -7.10 -0.41
N MET A 50 -27.14 -7.10 -0.99
CA MET A 50 -27.59 -8.14 -1.90
C MET A 50 -26.77 -8.23 -3.19
N ASN A 51 -26.24 -7.10 -3.67
CA ASN A 51 -25.42 -7.03 -4.87
C ASN A 51 -23.93 -7.32 -4.60
N ASP A 52 -23.51 -7.41 -3.34
CA ASP A 52 -22.10 -7.64 -2.99
C ASP A 52 -21.75 -9.13 -3.10
N LYS A 53 -21.07 -9.48 -4.20
CA LYS A 53 -20.59 -10.84 -4.49
C LYS A 53 -19.69 -11.42 -3.39
N ARG A 54 -19.02 -10.58 -2.59
CA ARG A 54 -18.14 -11.04 -1.50
C ARG A 54 -18.95 -11.50 -0.31
N ILE A 55 -20.01 -10.77 0.02
CA ILE A 55 -20.95 -11.15 1.06
C ILE A 55 -21.65 -12.45 0.65
N GLU A 56 -22.08 -12.57 -0.62
CA GLU A 56 -22.65 -13.79 -1.15
C GLU A 56 -21.69 -14.98 -1.01
N LYS A 57 -20.41 -14.80 -1.38
CA LYS A 57 -19.36 -15.83 -1.25
C LYS A 57 -19.15 -16.26 0.20
N ASP A 58 -19.09 -15.32 1.14
CA ASP A 58 -18.94 -15.61 2.57
C ASP A 58 -20.15 -16.35 3.14
N ILE A 59 -21.37 -15.91 2.81
CA ILE A 59 -22.61 -16.54 3.23
C ILE A 59 -22.73 -17.94 2.63
N ARG A 60 -22.40 -18.11 1.35
CA ARG A 60 -22.40 -19.42 0.69
C ARG A 60 -21.40 -20.37 1.34
N LYS A 61 -20.23 -19.90 1.75
CA LYS A 61 -19.27 -20.70 2.51
C LYS A 61 -19.84 -21.12 3.87
N GLN A 62 -20.49 -20.21 4.59
CA GLN A 62 -21.14 -20.53 5.87
C GLN A 62 -22.29 -21.52 5.71
N ALA A 63 -23.14 -21.34 4.69
CA ALA A 63 -24.25 -22.24 4.39
C ALA A 63 -23.74 -23.63 3.98
N THR A 64 -22.69 -23.68 3.15
CA THR A 64 -22.03 -24.93 2.74
C THR A 64 -21.46 -25.67 3.94
N ASN A 65 -20.86 -24.96 4.89
CA ASN A 65 -20.34 -25.58 6.12
C ASN A 65 -21.46 -26.14 7.03
N ARG A 66 -22.69 -25.65 6.91
CA ARG A 66 -23.84 -26.09 7.71
C ARG A 66 -24.59 -27.27 7.08
N LEU A 67 -24.81 -27.24 5.76
CA LEU A 67 -25.64 -28.22 5.04
C LEU A 67 -24.85 -29.19 4.14
N GLY A 68 -23.59 -28.88 3.80
CA GLY A 68 -22.81 -29.61 2.80
C GLY A 68 -23.09 -29.12 1.36
N GLN A 69 -22.13 -29.34 0.45
CA GLN A 69 -22.20 -28.80 -0.93
C GLN A 69 -23.35 -29.33 -1.80
N GLY A 70 -23.93 -30.49 -1.45
CA GLY A 70 -24.94 -31.17 -2.26
C GLY A 70 -26.37 -31.10 -1.73
N ASP A 71 -26.62 -30.32 -0.65
CA ASP A 71 -27.94 -30.23 -0.05
C ASP A 71 -28.89 -29.40 -0.93
N PRO A 72 -30.08 -29.90 -1.31
CA PRO A 72 -31.06 -29.16 -2.10
C PRO A 72 -31.53 -27.85 -1.43
N ASN A 73 -31.38 -27.72 -0.10
CA ASN A 73 -31.77 -26.50 0.63
C ASN A 73 -30.67 -25.43 0.68
N LEU A 74 -29.47 -25.72 0.15
CA LEU A 74 -28.33 -24.80 0.22
C LEU A 74 -28.65 -23.43 -0.39
N THR A 75 -29.29 -23.40 -1.56
CA THR A 75 -29.63 -22.17 -2.28
C THR A 75 -30.64 -21.33 -1.52
N ASN A 76 -31.65 -21.97 -0.93
CA ASN A 76 -32.67 -21.29 -0.12
C ASN A 76 -32.05 -20.72 1.16
N LEU A 77 -31.20 -21.50 1.84
CA LEU A 77 -30.50 -21.03 3.04
C LEU A 77 -29.56 -19.85 2.71
N VAL A 78 -28.85 -19.90 1.58
CA VAL A 78 -28.00 -18.78 1.15
C VAL A 78 -28.84 -17.53 0.94
N GLN A 79 -29.98 -17.64 0.25
CA GLN A 79 -30.86 -16.50 0.03
C GLN A 79 -31.42 -15.95 1.34
N GLU A 80 -31.92 -16.80 2.23
CA GLU A 80 -32.48 -16.39 3.52
C GLU A 80 -31.43 -15.72 4.42
N LEU A 81 -30.21 -16.26 4.47
CA LEU A 81 -29.09 -15.66 5.19
C LEU A 81 -28.68 -14.31 4.57
N HIS A 82 -28.72 -14.19 3.24
CA HIS A 82 -28.38 -12.95 2.54
C HIS A 82 -29.39 -11.84 2.82
N GLU A 83 -30.69 -12.15 2.72
CA GLU A 83 -31.77 -11.21 3.05
C GLU A 83 -31.77 -10.83 4.53
N THR A 84 -31.52 -11.80 5.43
CA THR A 84 -31.41 -11.54 6.87
C THR A 84 -30.23 -10.62 7.17
N GLN A 85 -29.08 -10.85 6.53
CA GLN A 85 -27.89 -10.02 6.69
C GLN A 85 -28.11 -8.60 6.14
N ALA A 86 -28.81 -8.47 5.00
CA ALA A 86 -29.16 -7.18 4.41
C ALA A 86 -30.03 -6.34 5.37
N LYS A 87 -31.13 -6.93 5.87
CA LYS A 87 -32.02 -6.29 6.84
C LYS A 87 -31.31 -5.94 8.14
N HIS A 88 -30.47 -6.85 8.65
CA HIS A 88 -29.69 -6.61 9.85
C HIS A 88 -28.71 -5.45 9.68
N THR A 89 -28.01 -5.39 8.54
CA THR A 89 -27.06 -4.30 8.24
C THR A 89 -27.77 -2.96 8.08
N ALA A 90 -28.95 -2.94 7.45
CA ALA A 90 -29.76 -1.73 7.30
C ALA A 90 -30.35 -1.24 8.63
N ALA A 91 -30.65 -2.14 9.56
CA ALA A 91 -31.17 -1.81 10.90
C ALA A 91 -30.09 -1.30 11.87
N GLN A 92 -28.80 -1.51 11.56
CA GLN A 92 -27.71 -1.04 12.41
C GLN A 92 -27.58 0.49 12.39
N SER A 93 -27.19 1.06 13.53
CA SER A 93 -26.85 2.48 13.61
C SER A 93 -25.66 2.82 12.71
N VAL A 94 -25.61 4.05 12.22
CA VAL A 94 -24.50 4.54 11.38
C VAL A 94 -23.16 4.34 12.10
N ILE A 95 -23.10 4.63 13.40
CA ILE A 95 -21.89 4.45 14.20
C ILE A 95 -21.48 2.98 14.23
N SER A 96 -22.40 2.04 14.45
CA SER A 96 -22.11 0.61 14.46
C SER A 96 -21.57 0.11 13.11
N ARG A 97 -22.12 0.63 12.01
CA ARG A 97 -21.67 0.28 10.65
C ARG A 97 -20.25 0.81 10.38
N VAL A 98 -20.00 2.07 10.76
CA VAL A 98 -18.67 2.71 10.62
C VAL A 98 -17.63 1.99 11.49
N THR A 99 -17.91 1.75 12.77
CA THR A 99 -16.96 1.08 13.68
C THR A 99 -16.76 -0.40 13.34
N GLY A 100 -17.80 -1.08 12.84
CA GLY A 100 -17.71 -2.45 12.35
C GLY A 100 -16.76 -2.56 11.14
N ALA A 101 -16.93 -1.68 10.15
CA ALA A 101 -16.04 -1.60 8.99
C ALA A 101 -14.60 -1.24 9.40
N PHE A 102 -14.45 -0.28 10.32
CA PHE A 102 -13.16 0.10 10.89
C PHE A 102 -12.44 -1.08 11.55
N GLY A 103 -13.16 -1.81 12.43
CA GLY A 103 -12.62 -2.95 13.15
C GLY A 103 -12.21 -4.10 12.24
N LYS A 104 -13.03 -4.42 11.22
CA LYS A 104 -12.71 -5.46 10.22
C LYS A 104 -11.44 -5.11 9.44
N ALA A 105 -11.25 -3.84 9.09
CA ALA A 105 -10.04 -3.36 8.42
C ALA A 105 -8.81 -3.42 9.33
N CYS A 106 -8.92 -2.97 10.58
CA CYS A 106 -7.85 -3.09 11.58
C CYS A 106 -7.41 -4.55 11.78
N GLY A 107 -8.37 -5.47 11.91
CA GLY A 107 -8.08 -6.90 12.10
C GLY A 107 -7.40 -7.56 10.90
N SER A 108 -7.76 -7.17 9.67
CA SER A 108 -7.22 -7.77 8.45
C SER A 108 -5.88 -7.18 7.99
N LEU A 109 -5.56 -5.94 8.37
CA LEU A 109 -4.39 -5.21 7.87
C LEU A 109 -3.41 -4.75 8.96
N GLY A 110 -3.86 -4.67 10.21
CA GLY A 110 -3.08 -4.07 11.30
C GLY A 110 -1.71 -4.73 11.52
N ILE A 111 -1.69 -6.06 11.58
CA ILE A 111 -0.44 -6.83 11.76
C ILE A 111 0.51 -6.63 10.56
N LEU A 112 -0.03 -6.65 9.34
CA LEU A 112 0.76 -6.51 8.11
C LEU A 112 1.45 -5.15 8.06
N ILE A 113 0.72 -4.06 8.37
CA ILE A 113 1.26 -2.70 8.39
C ILE A 113 2.27 -2.52 9.52
N ALA A 114 1.99 -3.06 10.71
CA ALA A 114 2.91 -2.99 11.85
C ALA A 114 4.25 -3.69 11.54
N MET A 115 4.20 -4.90 10.97
CA MET A 115 5.41 -5.63 10.59
C MET A 115 6.18 -4.92 9.47
N ALA A 116 5.50 -4.38 8.47
CA ALA A 116 6.14 -3.58 7.41
C ALA A 116 6.84 -2.34 7.97
N ALA A 117 6.22 -1.62 8.91
CA ALA A 117 6.81 -0.47 9.57
C ALA A 117 8.09 -0.85 10.36
N ILE A 118 8.06 -1.99 11.08
CA ILE A 118 9.23 -2.53 11.79
C ILE A 118 10.35 -2.87 10.80
N ILE A 119 10.05 -3.59 9.72
CA ILE A 119 11.03 -3.92 8.67
C ILE A 119 11.69 -2.65 8.16
N GLY A 120 10.90 -1.64 7.81
CA GLY A 120 11.41 -0.40 7.26
C GLY A 120 12.32 0.35 8.23
N LYS A 121 11.86 0.53 9.47
CA LYS A 121 12.61 1.25 10.51
C LYS A 121 13.92 0.52 10.88
N CYS A 122 13.88 -0.79 11.05
CA CYS A 122 15.06 -1.61 11.34
C CYS A 122 16.07 -1.59 10.19
N LEU A 123 15.61 -1.65 8.93
CA LEU A 123 16.48 -1.60 7.76
C LEU A 123 17.22 -0.25 7.64
N LEU A 124 16.56 0.83 8.04
CA LEU A 124 17.14 2.17 8.04
C LEU A 124 18.15 2.35 9.18
N GLU A 125 17.80 1.99 10.41
CA GLU A 125 18.65 2.21 11.58
C GLU A 125 19.84 1.26 11.66
N SER A 126 19.73 0.08 11.05
CA SER A 126 20.85 -0.85 10.85
C SER A 126 21.82 -0.39 9.75
N GLY A 127 21.46 0.60 8.93
CA GLY A 127 22.23 0.99 7.75
C GLY A 127 22.14 -0.03 6.60
N GLY A 128 21.22 -1.00 6.66
CA GLY A 128 20.99 -1.95 5.57
C GLY A 128 20.51 -1.27 4.28
N ALA A 129 19.62 -0.28 4.39
CA ALA A 129 19.19 0.52 3.25
C ALA A 129 20.36 1.29 2.60
N GLU A 130 21.25 1.86 3.42
CA GLU A 130 22.47 2.53 2.98
C GLU A 130 23.43 1.56 2.28
N ARG A 131 23.61 0.36 2.82
CA ARG A 131 24.44 -0.70 2.22
C ARG A 131 23.98 -1.06 0.82
N ILE A 132 22.66 -1.22 0.62
CA ILE A 132 22.06 -1.57 -0.67
C ILE A 132 22.43 -0.53 -1.72
N ILE A 133 22.24 0.75 -1.41
CA ILE A 133 22.52 1.87 -2.33
C ILE A 133 24.02 1.93 -2.66
N ARG A 134 24.89 1.89 -1.65
CA ARG A 134 26.36 1.94 -1.85
C ARG A 134 26.89 0.78 -2.66
N SER A 135 26.35 -0.42 -2.43
CA SER A 135 26.78 -1.61 -3.16
C SER A 135 26.34 -1.54 -4.62
N ALA A 136 25.12 -1.07 -4.88
CA ALA A 136 24.64 -0.82 -6.24
C ALA A 136 25.47 0.26 -6.96
N LEU A 137 25.88 1.33 -6.27
CA LEU A 137 26.80 2.34 -6.80
C LEU A 137 28.19 1.77 -7.12
N GLY A 138 28.70 0.87 -6.28
CA GLY A 138 29.98 0.19 -6.51
C GLY A 138 29.95 -0.75 -7.72
N LEU A 139 28.84 -1.46 -7.93
CA LEU A 139 28.64 -2.39 -9.05
C LEU A 139 28.41 -1.68 -10.38
N LEU A 140 27.51 -0.69 -10.42
CA LEU A 140 27.10 -0.01 -11.66
C LEU A 140 27.97 1.21 -11.98
N GLY A 141 28.78 1.65 -11.03
CA GLY A 141 29.63 2.82 -11.12
C GLY A 141 28.88 4.13 -10.90
N VAL A 142 29.61 5.15 -10.45
CA VAL A 142 29.03 6.45 -10.09
C VAL A 142 28.44 7.20 -11.28
N LYS A 143 28.92 6.94 -12.50
CA LYS A 143 28.34 7.48 -13.75
C LYS A 143 26.88 7.06 -13.95
N ARG A 144 26.44 5.95 -13.34
CA ARG A 144 25.06 5.45 -13.40
C ARG A 144 24.29 5.70 -12.10
N ALA A 145 24.75 6.63 -11.25
CA ALA A 145 24.07 7.00 -10.00
C ALA A 145 22.55 7.27 -10.16
N PRO A 146 22.05 7.95 -11.21
CA PRO A 146 20.61 8.13 -11.41
C PRO A 146 19.85 6.80 -11.55
N MET A 147 20.41 5.81 -12.26
CA MET A 147 19.81 4.47 -12.37
C MET A 147 19.84 3.74 -11.03
N VAL A 148 20.94 3.87 -10.28
CA VAL A 148 21.07 3.26 -8.95
C VAL A 148 20.03 3.83 -8.00
N PHE A 149 19.87 5.15 -7.96
CA PHE A 149 18.85 5.77 -7.13
C PHE A 149 17.43 5.36 -7.52
N THR A 150 17.16 5.24 -8.82
CA THR A 150 15.89 4.72 -9.33
C THR A 150 15.63 3.28 -8.86
N GLY A 151 16.58 2.37 -9.09
CA GLY A 151 16.43 0.94 -8.76
C GLY A 151 16.44 0.66 -7.25
N SER A 152 17.37 1.26 -6.52
CA SER A 152 17.40 1.16 -5.05
C SER A 152 16.18 1.82 -4.41
N GLY A 153 15.70 2.95 -4.97
CA GLY A 153 14.48 3.59 -4.51
C GLY A 153 13.26 2.69 -4.70
N PHE A 154 13.16 2.03 -5.86
CA PHE A 154 12.10 1.06 -6.13
C PHE A 154 12.15 -0.15 -5.17
N LEU A 155 13.34 -0.73 -4.97
CA LEU A 155 13.51 -1.86 -4.06
C LEU A 155 13.21 -1.48 -2.60
N LEU A 156 13.75 -0.36 -2.12
CA LEU A 156 13.56 0.09 -0.73
C LEU A 156 12.16 0.64 -0.48
N GLY A 157 11.52 1.26 -1.47
CA GLY A 157 10.16 1.82 -1.36
C GLY A 157 9.06 0.75 -1.25
N THR A 158 9.38 -0.52 -1.46
CA THR A 158 8.43 -1.63 -1.35
C THR A 158 8.09 -1.95 0.12
N PRO A 159 9.05 -2.14 1.05
CA PRO A 159 8.75 -2.34 2.47
C PRO A 159 8.86 -1.06 3.33
N VAL A 160 9.63 -0.05 2.90
CA VAL A 160 9.88 1.16 3.68
C VAL A 160 8.92 2.27 3.24
N PHE A 161 8.46 3.10 4.18
CA PHE A 161 7.67 4.29 3.83
C PHE A 161 8.45 5.25 2.93
N PHE A 162 7.75 5.83 1.95
CA PHE A 162 8.33 6.70 0.94
C PHE A 162 9.09 7.87 1.55
N ASP A 163 8.52 8.54 2.55
CA ASP A 163 9.12 9.66 3.26
C ASP A 163 10.51 9.29 3.80
N THR A 164 10.62 8.10 4.38
CA THR A 164 11.82 7.66 5.07
C THR A 164 12.90 7.23 4.08
N VAL A 165 12.52 6.56 2.99
CA VAL A 165 13.43 6.28 1.86
C VAL A 165 13.91 7.58 1.24
N PHE A 166 13.00 8.53 1.02
CA PHE A 166 13.30 9.82 0.40
C PHE A 166 14.28 10.62 1.27
N TYR A 167 14.04 10.73 2.58
CA TYR A 167 14.94 11.42 3.52
C TYR A 167 16.29 10.71 3.67
N LEU A 168 16.36 9.38 3.57
CA LEU A 168 17.64 8.67 3.53
C LEU A 168 18.44 8.97 2.25
N MET A 169 17.75 8.95 1.11
CA MET A 169 18.41 9.04 -0.20
C MET A 169 18.78 10.47 -0.60
N ILE A 170 18.07 11.50 -0.09
CA ILE A 170 18.40 12.90 -0.37
C ILE A 170 19.84 13.25 0.06
N PRO A 171 20.29 13.00 1.30
CA PRO A 171 21.67 13.27 1.69
C PRO A 171 22.69 12.52 0.82
N LEU A 172 22.43 11.25 0.48
CA LEU A 172 23.30 10.48 -0.42
C LEU A 172 23.37 11.10 -1.83
N GLY A 173 22.22 11.54 -2.36
CA GLY A 173 22.13 12.25 -3.63
C GLY A 173 22.87 13.59 -3.61
N LYS A 174 22.71 14.38 -2.54
CA LYS A 174 23.44 15.64 -2.33
C LYS A 174 24.95 15.42 -2.28
N ALA A 175 25.41 14.43 -1.51
CA ALA A 175 26.83 14.10 -1.36
C ALA A 175 27.46 13.73 -2.72
N LEU A 176 26.77 12.93 -3.52
CA LEU A 176 27.22 12.61 -4.88
C LEU A 176 27.19 13.82 -5.82
N ALA A 177 26.15 14.65 -5.76
CA ALA A 177 26.05 15.85 -6.59
C ALA A 177 27.17 16.86 -6.30
N MET A 178 27.56 17.02 -5.03
CA MET A 178 28.70 17.87 -4.66
C MET A 178 30.03 17.34 -5.19
N ARG A 179 30.26 16.03 -5.05
CA ARG A 179 31.52 15.39 -5.44
C ARG A 179 31.74 15.38 -6.95
N PHE A 180 30.68 15.16 -7.73
CA PHE A 180 30.74 15.05 -9.19
C PHE A 180 30.26 16.32 -9.90
N ARG A 181 30.01 17.40 -9.14
CA ARG A 181 29.68 18.75 -9.58
C ARG A 181 28.46 18.94 -10.49
N GLU A 182 27.62 17.94 -10.75
CA GLU A 182 26.35 18.13 -11.47
C GLU A 182 25.25 17.11 -11.09
N ASN A 183 24.00 17.48 -11.41
CA ASN A 183 22.79 16.64 -11.47
C ASN A 183 22.06 16.31 -10.15
N TYR A 184 22.10 17.19 -9.15
CA TYR A 184 21.27 17.06 -7.95
C TYR A 184 19.77 16.88 -8.28
N GLY A 185 19.23 17.72 -9.16
CA GLY A 185 17.84 17.63 -9.61
C GLY A 185 17.52 16.26 -10.22
N LEU A 186 18.40 15.73 -11.08
CA LEU A 186 18.25 14.39 -11.64
C LEU A 186 18.20 13.32 -10.55
N TYR A 187 19.11 13.37 -9.56
CA TYR A 187 19.12 12.40 -8.47
C TYR A 187 17.80 12.43 -7.69
N ILE A 188 17.32 13.60 -7.30
CA ILE A 188 16.03 13.72 -6.60
C ILE A 188 14.88 13.18 -7.44
N MET A 189 14.79 13.57 -8.72
CA MET A 189 13.74 13.08 -9.62
C MET A 189 13.78 11.55 -9.78
N THR A 190 14.98 10.97 -9.87
CA THR A 190 15.15 9.51 -9.96
C THR A 190 14.82 8.76 -8.67
N ILE A 191 15.14 9.33 -7.50
CA ILE A 191 14.72 8.80 -6.20
C ILE A 191 13.19 8.77 -6.13
N VAL A 192 12.54 9.89 -6.49
CA VAL A 192 11.08 10.02 -6.49
C VAL A 192 10.46 9.02 -7.47
N ALA A 193 10.98 8.90 -8.68
CA ALA A 193 10.49 7.96 -9.69
C ALA A 193 10.54 6.50 -9.20
N GLY A 194 11.64 6.09 -8.57
CA GLY A 194 11.77 4.74 -8.01
C GLY A 194 10.86 4.49 -6.80
N ALA A 195 11.06 5.28 -5.75
CA ALA A 195 10.42 5.05 -4.46
C ALA A 195 8.90 5.24 -4.51
N THR A 196 8.39 6.23 -5.25
CA THR A 196 6.94 6.49 -5.33
C THR A 196 6.22 5.38 -6.08
N MET A 197 6.82 4.86 -7.17
CA MET A 197 6.20 3.81 -7.99
C MET A 197 6.10 2.50 -7.21
N ALA A 198 7.17 2.08 -6.53
CA ALA A 198 7.13 0.92 -5.66
C ALA A 198 6.09 1.08 -4.54
N HIS A 199 6.10 2.23 -3.88
CA HIS A 199 5.20 2.51 -2.76
C HIS A 199 3.71 2.51 -3.17
N SER A 200 3.40 2.86 -4.42
CA SER A 200 2.02 2.96 -4.90
C SER A 200 1.52 1.73 -5.64
N LEU A 201 2.39 0.80 -6.03
CA LEU A 201 2.02 -0.32 -6.93
C LEU A 201 2.35 -1.70 -6.36
N VAL A 202 3.29 -1.82 -5.41
CA VAL A 202 3.79 -3.11 -4.95
C VAL A 202 3.42 -3.34 -3.48
N PRO A 203 2.58 -4.34 -3.16
CA PRO A 203 2.41 -4.81 -1.79
C PRO A 203 3.75 -5.31 -1.21
N PRO A 204 4.05 -5.16 0.09
CA PRO A 204 3.14 -5.09 1.25
C PRO A 204 2.75 -3.67 1.68
N THR A 205 3.01 -2.65 0.87
CA THR A 205 2.64 -1.28 1.21
C THR A 205 1.13 -1.13 1.49
N PRO A 206 0.73 -0.30 2.47
CA PRO A 206 -0.64 -0.25 2.97
C PRO A 206 -1.70 -0.01 1.91
N GLY A 207 -1.44 0.89 0.95
CA GLY A 207 -2.37 1.24 -0.13
C GLY A 207 -2.65 0.05 -1.06
N PRO A 208 -1.64 -0.45 -1.80
CA PRO A 208 -1.75 -1.65 -2.64
C PRO A 208 -2.27 -2.87 -1.89
N LEU A 209 -1.86 -3.07 -0.63
CA LEU A 209 -2.35 -4.16 0.20
C LEU A 209 -3.85 -4.02 0.49
N PHE A 210 -4.33 -2.81 0.80
CA PHE A 210 -5.75 -2.54 0.98
C PHE A 210 -6.54 -2.81 -0.30
N VAL A 211 -6.04 -2.35 -1.45
CA VAL A 211 -6.67 -2.60 -2.75
C VAL A 211 -6.76 -4.10 -3.05
N ALA A 212 -5.69 -4.85 -2.78
CA ALA A 212 -5.65 -6.31 -2.96
C ALA A 212 -6.74 -7.01 -2.15
N VAL A 213 -6.80 -6.69 -0.85
CA VAL A 213 -7.76 -7.28 0.09
C VAL A 213 -9.18 -6.88 -0.26
N GLN A 214 -9.39 -5.60 -0.59
CA GLN A 214 -10.71 -5.16 -0.96
C GLN A 214 -11.12 -5.87 -2.24
N LEU A 215 -10.36 -5.86 -3.33
CA LEU A 215 -10.75 -6.49 -4.60
C LEU A 215 -10.74 -8.04 -4.59
N ASP A 216 -10.46 -8.69 -3.46
CA ASP A 216 -10.29 -10.16 -3.34
C ASP A 216 -9.28 -10.73 -4.37
N VAL A 217 -8.22 -9.96 -4.65
CA VAL A 217 -7.15 -10.35 -5.58
C VAL A 217 -6.05 -11.06 -4.82
N ASP A 218 -5.54 -12.15 -5.41
CA ASP A 218 -4.40 -12.87 -4.86
C ASP A 218 -3.19 -11.94 -4.68
N LEU A 219 -2.65 -11.90 -3.45
CA LEU A 219 -1.59 -10.96 -3.09
C LEU A 219 -0.29 -11.23 -3.85
N GLY A 220 0.07 -12.49 -4.09
CA GLY A 220 1.27 -12.85 -4.84
C GLY A 220 1.17 -12.42 -6.30
N LEU A 221 0.01 -12.61 -6.92
CA LEU A 221 -0.24 -12.10 -8.28
C LEU A 221 -0.16 -10.57 -8.34
N MET A 222 -0.73 -9.88 -7.35
CA MET A 222 -0.65 -8.42 -7.27
C MET A 222 0.77 -7.91 -7.07
N ILE A 223 1.60 -8.62 -6.29
CA ILE A 223 3.04 -8.32 -6.15
C ILE A 223 3.75 -8.48 -7.49
N MET A 224 3.54 -9.60 -8.19
CA MET A 224 4.21 -9.86 -9.47
C MET A 224 3.83 -8.82 -10.54
N MET A 225 2.54 -8.55 -10.71
CA MET A 225 2.06 -7.55 -11.66
C MET A 225 2.49 -6.13 -11.24
N GLY A 226 2.45 -5.83 -9.94
CA GLY A 226 2.93 -4.56 -9.38
C GLY A 226 4.42 -4.33 -9.65
N LEU A 227 5.25 -5.37 -9.54
CA LEU A 227 6.68 -5.28 -9.87
C LEU A 227 6.90 -5.03 -11.36
N VAL A 228 6.15 -5.68 -12.25
CA VAL A 228 6.26 -5.49 -13.70
C VAL A 228 5.80 -4.08 -14.10
N VAL A 229 4.56 -3.72 -13.76
CA VAL A 229 3.97 -2.41 -14.08
C VAL A 229 4.76 -1.29 -13.40
N GLY A 230 5.17 -1.49 -12.15
CA GLY A 230 5.99 -0.56 -11.40
C GLY A 230 7.36 -0.35 -12.03
N SER A 231 8.01 -1.41 -12.53
CA SER A 231 9.29 -1.29 -13.23
C SER A 231 9.15 -0.51 -14.55
N VAL A 232 8.08 -0.74 -15.31
CA VAL A 232 7.79 0.03 -16.54
C VAL A 232 7.51 1.50 -16.25
N ALA A 233 6.70 1.79 -15.22
CA ALA A 233 6.40 3.15 -14.79
C ALA A 233 7.66 3.87 -14.27
N CYS A 234 8.49 3.15 -13.52
CA CYS A 234 9.76 3.61 -13.00
C CYS A 234 10.77 3.93 -14.13
N ALA A 235 10.86 3.08 -15.15
CA ALA A 235 11.66 3.32 -16.34
C ALA A 235 11.19 4.56 -17.11
N THR A 236 9.87 4.75 -17.23
CA THR A 236 9.28 5.94 -17.86
C THR A 236 9.62 7.21 -17.07
N GLY A 237 9.49 7.16 -15.74
CA GLY A 237 9.89 8.26 -14.85
C GLY A 237 11.38 8.59 -14.93
N TYR A 238 12.24 7.58 -15.08
CA TYR A 238 13.68 7.75 -15.30
C TYR A 238 13.98 8.45 -16.64
N VAL A 239 13.34 8.02 -17.73
CA VAL A 239 13.47 8.65 -19.05
C VAL A 239 13.03 10.11 -18.98
N TYR A 240 11.90 10.39 -18.34
CA TYR A 240 11.41 11.75 -18.11
C TYR A 240 12.40 12.59 -17.29
N ALA A 241 12.95 12.04 -16.20
CA ALA A 241 13.94 12.74 -15.38
C ALA A 241 15.19 13.11 -16.19
N LYS A 242 15.67 12.22 -17.06
CA LYS A 242 16.78 12.48 -17.98
C LYS A 242 16.44 13.54 -19.02
N PHE A 243 15.25 13.48 -19.61
CA PHE A 243 14.77 14.44 -20.60
C PHE A 243 14.74 15.86 -20.01
N VAL A 244 14.12 16.02 -18.83
CA VAL A 244 14.03 17.31 -18.15
C VAL A 244 15.40 17.85 -17.74
N ASN A 245 16.28 16.98 -17.21
CA ASN A 245 17.63 17.40 -16.83
C ASN A 245 18.50 17.80 -18.02
N GLY A 246 18.16 17.36 -19.24
CA GLY A 246 18.83 17.79 -20.47
C GLY A 246 18.55 19.24 -20.85
N HIS A 247 17.51 19.87 -20.28
CA HIS A 247 17.21 21.28 -20.48
C HIS A 247 17.88 22.14 -19.40
N ASP A 248 18.93 22.88 -19.75
CA ASP A 248 19.71 23.72 -18.82
C ASP A 248 18.86 24.73 -18.02
N LYS A 249 17.71 25.15 -18.56
CA LYS A 249 16.79 26.07 -17.89
C LYS A 249 16.22 25.51 -16.57
N TRP A 250 16.24 24.20 -16.36
CA TRP A 250 15.56 23.52 -15.24
C TRP A 250 16.58 22.92 -14.25
N ARG A 251 17.86 23.29 -14.37
CA ARG A 251 18.91 22.90 -13.42
C ARG A 251 18.62 23.52 -12.04
N VAL A 252 18.23 22.68 -11.09
CA VAL A 252 18.04 23.08 -9.70
C VAL A 252 19.43 23.27 -9.06
N PRO A 253 19.80 24.50 -8.65
CA PRO A 253 21.08 24.72 -7.98
C PRO A 253 21.07 24.02 -6.63
N LEU A 254 22.21 23.42 -6.27
CA LEU A 254 22.42 22.90 -4.93
C LEU A 254 22.45 24.09 -3.97
N ARG A 255 21.44 24.22 -3.11
CA ARG A 255 21.41 25.21 -2.04
C ARG A 255 21.79 24.53 -0.74
N ASP A 256 22.62 25.21 0.06
CA ASP A 256 22.85 24.81 1.44
C ASP A 256 21.52 24.81 2.18
N SER A 257 21.24 23.70 2.85
CA SER A 257 20.06 23.51 3.68
C SER A 257 20.53 23.19 5.09
N ALA A 258 19.95 23.85 6.10
CA ALA A 258 20.28 23.63 7.52
C ALA A 258 20.22 22.15 7.95
N ASP A 259 19.39 21.34 7.29
CA ASP A 259 19.20 19.91 7.58
C ASP A 259 20.31 18.99 7.03
N SER A 260 21.28 19.50 6.28
CA SER A 260 22.40 18.71 5.75
C SER A 260 23.68 19.54 5.60
N PRO A 261 24.39 19.84 6.70
CA PRO A 261 25.69 20.51 6.64
C PRO A 261 26.66 19.68 5.79
N LEU A 262 27.47 20.33 4.96
CA LEU A 262 28.50 19.69 4.11
C LEU A 262 29.35 18.65 4.86
N ALA A 263 29.68 18.92 6.12
CA ALA A 263 30.46 18.01 6.98
C ALA A 263 29.77 16.64 7.23
N LYS A 264 28.45 16.60 7.46
CA LYS A 264 27.71 15.34 7.65
C LYS A 264 27.56 14.56 6.35
N LEU A 265 27.47 15.25 5.22
CA LEU A 265 27.40 14.64 3.89
C LEU A 265 28.73 13.97 3.52
N GLU A 266 29.84 14.59 3.90
CA GLU A 266 31.19 14.05 3.73
C GLU A 266 31.46 12.86 4.66
N GLU A 267 31.03 12.92 5.93
CA GLU A 267 31.10 11.81 6.88
C GLU A 267 30.29 10.60 6.42
N ILE A 268 29.06 10.80 5.91
CA ILE A 268 28.30 9.75 5.25
C ILE A 268 29.14 9.23 4.09
N ALA A 269 29.53 10.04 3.11
CA ALA A 269 30.30 9.59 1.94
C ALA A 269 31.61 8.84 2.27
N GLN A 270 32.28 9.20 3.38
CA GLN A 270 33.53 8.59 3.86
C GLN A 270 33.35 7.39 4.80
N ARG A 271 32.12 7.12 5.26
CA ARG A 271 31.83 5.97 6.14
C ARG A 271 32.25 4.66 5.47
N ASP A 272 33.15 3.92 6.12
CA ASP A 272 33.67 2.66 5.55
C ASP A 272 32.55 1.65 5.40
N ASN A 273 32.49 1.01 4.23
CA ASN A 273 31.56 -0.08 3.91
C ASN A 273 31.66 -1.25 4.90
N LYS A 274 32.80 -1.42 5.59
CA LYS A 274 32.96 -2.43 6.66
C LYS A 274 32.12 -2.16 7.91
N SER A 275 31.71 -0.91 8.13
CA SER A 275 30.85 -0.50 9.25
C SER A 275 29.36 -0.72 8.99
N LEU A 276 29.01 -1.19 7.78
CA LEU A 276 27.64 -1.49 7.36
C LEU A 276 27.41 -3.00 7.35
N PRO A 277 26.15 -3.45 7.55
CA PRO A 277 25.84 -4.87 7.45
C PRO A 277 26.17 -5.42 6.05
N PRO A 278 26.41 -6.73 5.90
CA PRO A 278 26.62 -7.32 4.60
C PRO A 278 25.37 -7.18 3.72
N LEU A 279 25.58 -7.08 2.41
CA LEU A 279 24.51 -6.86 1.42
C LEU A 279 23.46 -7.97 1.46
N GLY A 280 23.87 -9.23 1.62
CA GLY A 280 22.93 -10.36 1.72
C GLY A 280 21.95 -10.21 2.87
N LEU A 281 22.45 -9.90 4.08
CA LEU A 281 21.59 -9.67 5.25
C LEU A 281 20.72 -8.42 5.10
N SER A 282 21.19 -7.41 4.36
CA SER A 282 20.42 -6.18 4.11
C SER A 282 19.27 -6.40 3.11
N LEU A 283 19.46 -7.28 2.12
CA LEU A 283 18.45 -7.60 1.12
C LEU A 283 17.37 -8.57 1.64
N LEU A 284 17.71 -9.42 2.60
CA LEU A 284 16.79 -10.44 3.13
C LEU A 284 15.46 -9.84 3.62
N PRO A 285 15.41 -8.83 4.51
CA PRO A 285 14.14 -8.25 4.98
C PRO A 285 13.24 -7.71 3.87
N VAL A 286 13.82 -7.31 2.73
CA VAL A 286 13.11 -6.72 1.59
C VAL A 286 12.60 -7.79 0.63
N LEU A 287 13.46 -8.75 0.29
CA LEU A 287 13.15 -9.78 -0.71
C LEU A 287 12.37 -10.95 -0.13
N LEU A 288 12.58 -11.29 1.14
CA LEU A 288 11.95 -12.44 1.78
C LEU A 288 10.41 -12.40 1.75
N PRO A 289 9.70 -11.30 2.08
CA PRO A 289 8.24 -11.31 2.03
C PRO A 289 7.74 -11.44 0.58
N ILE A 290 8.43 -10.81 -0.38
CA ILE A 290 8.09 -10.89 -1.81
C ILE A 290 8.22 -12.33 -2.31
N VAL A 291 9.34 -12.97 -2.03
CA VAL A 291 9.63 -14.34 -2.48
C VAL A 291 8.69 -15.35 -1.83
N LEU A 292 8.40 -15.23 -0.52
CA LEU A 292 7.51 -16.16 0.16
C LEU A 292 6.06 -16.04 -0.33
N ILE A 293 5.53 -14.82 -0.47
CA ILE A 293 4.15 -14.60 -0.89
C ILE A 293 3.97 -14.95 -2.38
N ALA A 294 4.81 -14.40 -3.26
CA ALA A 294 4.71 -14.67 -4.69
C ALA A 294 5.05 -16.14 -5.03
N GLY A 295 6.04 -16.71 -4.35
CA GLY A 295 6.43 -18.11 -4.52
C GLY A 295 5.32 -19.07 -4.16
N ASN A 296 4.59 -18.82 -3.07
CA ASN A 296 3.43 -19.61 -2.68
C ASN A 296 2.32 -19.57 -3.74
N THR A 297 1.95 -18.38 -4.22
CA THR A 297 0.97 -18.24 -5.30
C THR A 297 1.37 -19.01 -6.55
N ILE A 298 2.63 -18.92 -6.97
CA ILE A 298 3.13 -19.62 -8.16
C ILE A 298 3.04 -21.13 -7.95
N LEU A 299 3.50 -21.64 -6.80
CA LEU A 299 3.50 -23.07 -6.48
C LEU A 299 2.08 -23.65 -6.44
N GLN A 300 1.12 -22.94 -5.85
CA GLN A 300 -0.29 -23.36 -5.83
C GLN A 300 -0.91 -23.41 -7.23
N LYS A 301 -0.45 -22.55 -8.16
CA LYS A 301 -0.90 -22.57 -9.55
C LYS A 301 -0.22 -23.62 -10.41
N LEU A 302 1.03 -23.97 -10.10
CA LEU A 302 1.85 -24.86 -10.92
C LEU A 302 1.75 -26.33 -10.49
N ILE A 303 1.54 -26.60 -9.21
CA ILE A 303 1.46 -27.95 -8.65
C ILE A 303 0.01 -28.20 -8.21
N ALA A 304 -0.72 -28.98 -9.00
CA ALA A 304 -2.12 -29.30 -8.75
C ALA A 304 -2.33 -30.22 -7.53
N ASP A 305 -1.33 -31.03 -7.16
CA ASP A 305 -1.42 -31.98 -6.04
C ASP A 305 -0.06 -32.16 -5.33
N PRO A 306 0.38 -31.19 -4.50
CA PRO A 306 1.61 -31.32 -3.75
C PRO A 306 1.46 -32.36 -2.62
N PRO A 307 2.54 -33.08 -2.23
CA PRO A 307 2.50 -33.95 -1.05
C PRO A 307 1.95 -33.19 0.16
N ALA A 308 1.02 -33.78 0.91
CA ALA A 308 0.24 -33.09 1.95
C ALA A 308 1.08 -32.28 2.97
N GLY A 309 2.27 -32.80 3.34
CA GLY A 309 3.21 -32.10 4.22
C GLY A 309 3.87 -30.88 3.57
N LEU A 310 4.22 -30.96 2.28
CA LEU A 310 4.79 -29.85 1.53
C LEU A 310 3.72 -28.78 1.26
N ALA A 311 2.49 -29.17 0.91
CA ALA A 311 1.37 -28.27 0.72
C ALA A 311 1.03 -27.48 2.01
N SER A 312 1.02 -28.16 3.16
CA SER A 312 0.75 -27.55 4.46
C SER A 312 1.86 -26.59 4.89
N PHE A 313 3.12 -26.94 4.64
CA PHE A 313 4.26 -26.06 4.93
C PHE A 313 4.28 -24.83 4.01
N LEU A 314 4.07 -25.00 2.70
CA LEU A 314 4.02 -23.91 1.72
C LEU A 314 2.85 -22.95 2.00
N SER A 315 1.68 -23.47 2.35
CA SER A 315 0.52 -22.64 2.69
C SER A 315 0.73 -21.84 3.98
N LEU A 316 1.43 -22.42 4.97
CA LEU A 316 1.76 -21.73 6.22
C LEU A 316 2.85 -20.67 6.01
N VAL A 317 3.95 -20.99 5.34
CA VAL A 317 5.05 -20.04 5.10
C VAL A 317 4.65 -18.96 4.08
N GLY A 318 3.77 -19.32 3.14
CA GLY A 318 3.24 -18.43 2.13
C GLY A 318 2.06 -17.58 2.58
N ASP A 319 1.57 -17.74 3.81
CA ASP A 319 0.60 -16.81 4.38
C ASP A 319 1.24 -15.42 4.54
N LYS A 320 0.53 -14.40 4.09
CA LYS A 320 1.04 -13.02 4.08
C LYS A 320 1.43 -12.50 5.46
N ASN A 321 0.73 -12.92 6.53
CA ASN A 321 1.06 -12.49 7.88
C ASN A 321 2.35 -13.17 8.34
N ILE A 322 2.47 -14.49 8.12
CA ILE A 322 3.65 -15.27 8.51
C ILE A 322 4.89 -14.79 7.74
N ALA A 323 4.78 -14.58 6.43
CA ALA A 323 5.87 -14.09 5.60
C ALA A 323 6.41 -12.73 6.10
N LEU A 324 5.51 -11.79 6.47
CA LEU A 324 5.91 -10.49 7.02
C LEU A 324 6.47 -10.59 8.43
N ILE A 325 5.95 -11.47 9.29
CA ILE A 325 6.50 -11.71 10.63
C ILE A 325 7.92 -12.25 10.55
N ILE A 326 8.17 -13.25 9.67
CA ILE A 326 9.52 -13.78 9.45
C ILE A 326 10.46 -12.68 8.95
N SER A 327 10.00 -11.87 8.00
CA SER A 327 10.78 -10.74 7.45
C SER A 327 11.11 -9.69 8.52
N ALA A 328 10.16 -9.39 9.40
CA ALA A 328 10.35 -8.48 10.53
C ALA A 328 11.33 -9.05 11.56
N ALA A 329 11.28 -10.35 11.85
CA ALA A 329 12.24 -11.02 12.72
C ALA A 329 13.67 -10.95 12.15
N VAL A 330 13.83 -11.14 10.83
CA VAL A 330 15.14 -10.98 10.16
C VAL A 330 15.61 -9.53 10.22
N ALA A 331 14.72 -8.55 10.03
CA ALA A 331 15.06 -7.13 10.15
C ALA A 331 15.50 -6.74 11.56
N LEU A 332 14.82 -7.26 12.59
CA LEU A 332 15.19 -7.08 13.99
C LEU A 332 16.54 -7.74 14.31
N GLY A 333 16.77 -8.95 13.82
CA GLY A 333 18.06 -9.64 13.94
C GLY A 333 19.20 -8.84 13.29
N LEU A 334 18.96 -8.27 12.11
CA LEU A 334 19.91 -7.38 11.43
C LEU A 334 20.27 -6.16 12.29
N LEU A 335 19.26 -5.49 12.85
CA LEU A 335 19.46 -4.33 13.71
C LEU A 335 20.21 -4.71 15.01
N ALA A 336 19.82 -5.82 15.65
CA ALA A 336 20.47 -6.32 16.86
C ALA A 336 21.95 -6.64 16.61
N LEU A 337 22.28 -7.32 15.50
CA LEU A 337 23.66 -7.62 15.14
C LEU A 337 24.48 -6.34 14.92
N GLN A 338 23.91 -5.34 14.24
CA GLN A 338 24.62 -4.10 13.93
C GLN A 338 24.83 -3.20 15.16
N LYS A 339 23.87 -3.18 16.08
CA LYS A 339 23.92 -2.39 17.32
C LYS A 339 24.48 -3.18 18.51
N ARG A 340 25.19 -4.29 18.25
CA ARG A 340 25.80 -5.16 19.28
C ARG A 340 24.81 -5.61 20.38
N GLY A 341 23.54 -5.76 20.02
CA GLY A 341 22.49 -6.22 20.93
C GLY A 341 22.02 -5.18 21.95
N ASP A 342 22.25 -3.89 21.70
CA ASP A 342 21.68 -2.83 22.55
C ASP A 342 20.14 -2.90 22.54
N LYS A 343 19.59 -3.39 23.66
CA LYS A 343 18.16 -3.62 23.84
C LYS A 343 17.37 -2.32 23.87
N GLN A 344 17.98 -1.22 24.33
CA GLN A 344 17.31 0.06 24.42
C GLN A 344 17.09 0.65 23.03
N VAL A 345 18.14 0.64 22.20
CA VAL A 345 18.04 1.05 20.80
C VAL A 345 16.99 0.19 20.08
N LEU A 346 17.02 -1.13 20.25
CA LEU A 346 16.05 -2.02 19.61
C LEU A 346 14.60 -1.70 20.00
N PHE A 347 14.36 -1.43 21.29
CA PHE A 347 13.04 -1.05 21.80
C PHE A 347 12.58 0.29 21.22
N ASP A 348 13.44 1.31 21.26
CA ASP A 348 13.13 2.65 20.75
C ASP A 348 12.84 2.62 19.23
N SER A 349 13.60 1.82 18.46
CA SER A 349 13.34 1.60 17.03
C SER A 349 11.97 0.99 16.78
N VAL A 350 11.61 -0.07 17.53
CA VAL A 350 10.32 -0.75 17.39
C VAL A 350 9.18 0.16 17.82
N GLN A 351 9.33 0.89 18.91
CA GLN A 351 8.32 1.84 19.38
C GLN A 351 8.09 2.94 18.34
N ALA A 352 9.16 3.52 17.77
CA ALA A 352 9.05 4.52 16.71
C ALA A 352 8.41 3.95 15.43
N ALA A 353 8.74 2.70 15.07
CA ALA A 353 8.12 2.01 13.94
C ALA A 353 6.61 1.83 14.15
N LEU A 354 6.21 1.35 15.33
CA LEU A 354 4.81 1.12 15.69
C LEU A 354 4.01 2.43 15.80
N ALA A 355 4.62 3.52 16.26
CA ALA A 355 3.98 4.83 16.26
C ALA A 355 3.65 5.31 14.84
N SER A 356 4.62 5.23 13.92
CA SER A 356 4.41 5.58 12.50
C SER A 356 3.41 4.63 11.83
N GLY A 357 3.58 3.32 12.03
CA GLY A 357 2.66 2.29 11.52
C GLY A 357 1.24 2.44 12.08
N GLY A 358 1.09 2.84 13.34
CA GLY A 358 -0.21 3.08 13.99
C GLY A 358 -1.02 4.15 13.28
N VAL A 359 -0.39 5.27 12.90
CA VAL A 359 -1.06 6.32 12.10
C VAL A 359 -1.54 5.77 10.76
N VAL A 360 -0.73 4.95 10.10
CA VAL A 360 -1.07 4.32 8.82
C VAL A 360 -2.23 3.32 8.97
N ILE A 361 -2.25 2.51 10.04
CA ILE A 361 -3.35 1.60 10.37
C ILE A 361 -4.64 2.40 10.55
N LEU A 362 -4.61 3.48 11.35
CA LEU A 362 -5.78 4.33 11.61
C LEU A 362 -6.33 4.95 10.32
N ILE A 363 -5.46 5.52 9.47
CA ILE A 363 -5.88 6.09 8.17
C ILE A 363 -6.48 5.01 7.27
N THR A 364 -5.85 3.83 7.20
CA THR A 364 -6.30 2.73 6.34
C THR A 364 -7.67 2.22 6.79
N ALA A 365 -7.88 2.03 8.10
CA ALA A 365 -9.14 1.59 8.66
C ALA A 365 -10.25 2.65 8.56
N ALA A 366 -9.92 3.93 8.73
CA ALA A 366 -10.86 5.03 8.50
C ALA A 366 -11.29 5.10 7.03
N GLY A 367 -10.33 4.93 6.11
CA GLY A 367 -10.61 4.86 4.68
C GLY A 367 -11.47 3.65 4.31
N ALA A 368 -11.21 2.48 4.91
CA ALA A 368 -12.05 1.30 4.74
C ALA A 368 -13.49 1.54 5.19
N SER A 369 -13.66 2.26 6.30
CA SER A 369 -14.98 2.64 6.83
C SER A 369 -15.70 3.59 5.86
N PHE A 370 -14.99 4.60 5.36
CA PHE A 370 -15.52 5.52 4.35
C PHE A 370 -15.93 4.78 3.07
N GLY A 371 -15.07 3.90 2.55
CA GLY A 371 -15.36 3.06 1.39
C GLY A 371 -16.57 2.16 1.60
N ALA A 372 -16.69 1.51 2.77
CA ALA A 372 -17.84 0.68 3.11
C ALA A 372 -19.14 1.50 3.16
N MET A 373 -19.11 2.72 3.69
CA MET A 373 -20.31 3.58 3.70
C MET A 373 -20.70 4.01 2.29
N LEU A 374 -19.73 4.28 1.41
CA LEU A 374 -19.98 4.56 0.00
C LEU A 374 -20.61 3.36 -0.70
N GLN A 375 -20.08 2.15 -0.49
CA GLN A 375 -20.66 0.93 -1.05
C GLN A 375 -22.14 0.80 -0.66
N GLN A 376 -22.44 1.00 0.62
CA GLN A 376 -23.80 0.93 1.19
C GLN A 376 -24.76 2.00 0.66
N THR A 377 -24.29 2.96 -0.15
CA THR A 377 -25.16 3.89 -0.90
C THR A 377 -25.62 3.34 -2.24
N ASN A 378 -25.23 2.10 -2.58
CA ASN A 378 -25.46 1.46 -3.88
C ASN A 378 -24.79 2.21 -5.06
N ILE A 379 -23.66 2.90 -4.78
CA ILE A 379 -22.90 3.65 -5.79
C ILE A 379 -22.36 2.77 -6.91
N ALA A 380 -21.96 1.54 -6.59
CA ALA A 380 -21.40 0.60 -7.56
C ALA A 380 -22.42 0.21 -8.64
N ALA A 381 -23.66 -0.07 -8.26
CA ALA A 381 -24.73 -0.35 -9.21
C ALA A 381 -25.03 0.88 -10.09
N ARG A 382 -24.97 2.10 -9.53
CA ARG A 382 -25.19 3.33 -10.30
C ARG A 382 -24.10 3.58 -11.33
N ILE A 383 -22.83 3.42 -10.94
CA ILE A 383 -21.69 3.55 -11.85
C ILE A 383 -21.67 2.42 -12.89
N GLY A 384 -22.01 1.19 -12.48
CA GLY A 384 -22.17 0.07 -13.40
C GLY A 384 -23.28 0.28 -14.43
N GLY A 385 -24.42 0.85 -14.03
CA GLY A 385 -25.50 1.26 -14.93
C GLY A 385 -25.04 2.32 -15.93
N LEU A 386 -24.36 3.38 -15.45
CA LEU A 386 -23.78 4.39 -16.35
C LEU A 386 -22.76 3.79 -17.32
N ALA A 387 -21.91 2.88 -16.85
CA ALA A 387 -20.95 2.19 -17.70
C ALA A 387 -21.66 1.38 -18.80
N ALA A 388 -22.76 0.69 -18.46
CA ALA A 388 -23.59 -0.02 -19.43
C ALA A 388 -24.27 0.94 -20.44
N ASP A 389 -24.80 2.08 -19.97
CA ASP A 389 -25.43 3.11 -20.82
C ASP A 389 -24.44 3.71 -21.84
N PHE A 390 -23.16 3.80 -21.49
CA PHE A 390 -22.08 4.29 -22.36
C PHE A 390 -21.32 3.16 -23.09
N GLU A 391 -21.81 1.92 -23.06
CA GLU A 391 -21.16 0.73 -23.63
C GLU A 391 -19.72 0.49 -23.13
N ILE A 392 -19.38 1.03 -21.96
CA ILE A 392 -18.10 0.84 -21.27
C ILE A 392 -18.08 -0.58 -20.70
N THR A 393 -17.67 -1.53 -21.54
CA THR A 393 -17.58 -2.95 -21.18
C THR A 393 -16.13 -3.43 -21.16
N GLY A 394 -15.84 -4.40 -20.30
CA GLY A 394 -14.54 -5.06 -20.20
C GLY A 394 -13.40 -4.10 -19.88
N LEU A 395 -12.45 -3.97 -20.82
CA LEU A 395 -11.19 -3.24 -20.62
C LEU A 395 -11.38 -1.73 -20.43
N LEU A 396 -12.49 -1.15 -20.92
CA LEU A 396 -12.76 0.29 -20.86
C LEU A 396 -13.09 0.79 -19.44
N VAL A 397 -13.34 -0.13 -18.49
CA VAL A 397 -13.47 0.21 -17.07
C VAL A 397 -12.13 0.68 -16.48
N LEU A 398 -10.99 0.24 -17.02
CA LEU A 398 -9.66 0.62 -16.51
C LEU A 398 -9.36 2.12 -16.71
N PRO A 399 -9.56 2.73 -17.90
CA PRO A 399 -9.49 4.19 -18.06
C PRO A 399 -10.44 4.95 -17.13
N LEU A 400 -11.68 4.48 -16.96
CA LEU A 400 -12.64 5.13 -16.04
C LEU A 400 -12.11 5.12 -14.61
N ALA A 401 -11.65 3.96 -14.12
CA ALA A 401 -11.04 3.84 -12.81
C ALA A 401 -9.79 4.72 -12.68
N PHE A 402 -8.97 4.81 -13.71
CA PHE A 402 -7.79 5.69 -13.73
C PHE A 402 -8.18 7.16 -13.59
N PHE A 403 -9.09 7.68 -14.42
CA PHE A 403 -9.45 9.10 -14.39
C PHE A 403 -10.17 9.49 -13.10
N VAL A 404 -11.10 8.65 -12.61
CA VAL A 404 -11.76 8.88 -11.32
C VAL A 404 -10.72 8.89 -10.20
N THR A 405 -9.83 7.90 -10.15
CA THR A 405 -8.76 7.85 -9.15
C THR A 405 -7.81 9.04 -9.26
N ALA A 406 -7.50 9.50 -10.47
CA ALA A 406 -6.63 10.65 -10.71
C ALA A 406 -7.27 11.96 -10.23
N VAL A 407 -8.57 12.16 -10.45
CA VAL A 407 -9.31 13.32 -9.91
C VAL A 407 -9.33 13.27 -8.38
N VAL A 408 -9.65 12.12 -7.80
CA VAL A 408 -9.64 11.91 -6.34
C VAL A 408 -8.25 12.20 -5.77
N ARG A 409 -7.19 11.69 -6.41
CA ARG A 409 -5.79 11.92 -6.01
C ARG A 409 -5.36 13.37 -6.11
N THR A 410 -5.75 14.05 -7.19
CA THR A 410 -5.45 15.47 -7.37
C THR A 410 -6.11 16.30 -6.27
N ALA A 411 -7.35 15.95 -5.90
CA ALA A 411 -8.09 16.67 -4.87
C ALA A 411 -7.63 16.34 -3.44
N GLN A 412 -7.21 15.11 -3.15
CA GLN A 412 -6.85 14.68 -1.78
C GLN A 412 -5.34 14.77 -1.50
N GLY A 413 -4.48 14.77 -2.52
CA GLY A 413 -3.02 14.80 -2.41
C GLY A 413 -2.36 13.49 -1.96
N SER A 414 -3.02 12.69 -1.11
CA SER A 414 -2.47 11.43 -0.58
C SER A 414 -2.78 10.22 -1.46
N ALA A 415 -1.74 9.54 -1.97
CA ALA A 415 -1.88 8.36 -2.81
C ALA A 415 -2.65 7.22 -2.11
N THR A 416 -2.34 6.95 -0.84
CA THR A 416 -2.98 5.88 -0.05
C THR A 416 -4.46 6.15 0.16
N VAL A 417 -4.82 7.38 0.54
CA VAL A 417 -6.23 7.74 0.78
C VAL A 417 -7.05 7.68 -0.50
N SER A 418 -6.47 8.11 -1.62
CA SER A 418 -7.16 8.08 -2.91
C SER A 418 -7.32 6.67 -3.46
N MET A 419 -6.34 5.78 -3.25
CA MET A 419 -6.49 4.36 -3.56
C MET A 419 -7.64 3.73 -2.76
N ILE A 420 -7.65 3.94 -1.44
CA ILE A 420 -8.68 3.39 -0.55
C ILE A 420 -10.08 3.90 -0.94
N THR A 421 -10.19 5.21 -1.21
CA THR A 421 -11.45 5.84 -1.65
C THR A 421 -11.93 5.27 -2.98
N SER A 422 -11.06 5.23 -3.99
CA SER A 422 -11.42 4.82 -5.35
C SER A 422 -11.80 3.34 -5.38
N VAL A 423 -11.07 2.50 -4.66
CA VAL A 423 -11.44 1.10 -4.51
C VAL A 423 -12.79 0.94 -3.83
N GLY A 424 -13.17 1.76 -2.84
CA GLY A 424 -14.51 1.73 -2.27
C GLY A 424 -15.62 1.97 -3.30
N ILE A 425 -15.35 2.81 -4.30
CA ILE A 425 -16.29 3.12 -5.40
C ILE A 425 -16.42 1.94 -6.36
N PHE A 426 -15.28 1.37 -6.80
CA PHE A 426 -15.25 0.34 -7.84
C PHE A 426 -15.41 -1.09 -7.32
N ALA A 427 -15.19 -1.34 -6.01
CA ALA A 427 -15.17 -2.69 -5.44
C ALA A 427 -16.50 -3.45 -5.55
N GLY A 428 -17.62 -2.76 -5.70
CA GLY A 428 -18.94 -3.39 -5.86
C GLY A 428 -19.34 -3.66 -7.31
N MET A 429 -18.49 -3.30 -8.29
CA MET A 429 -18.66 -3.65 -9.72
C MET A 429 -17.97 -4.98 -10.00
#